data_AF-Q97YT0-F1
#
_entry.id   AF-Q97YT0-F1
#
_cell.length_a   1.000
_cell.length_b   1.000
_cell.length_c   1.000
_cell.angle_alpha   90.00
_cell.angle_beta   90.00
_cell.angle_gamma   90.00
#
_symmetry.space_group_name_H-M   'P 1'
#
loop_
_entity.id
_entity.type
_entity.pdbx_description
1 polymer ?
#
loop_
_entity_poly.entity_id
_entity_poly.type
_entity_poly.pdbx_seq_one_letter_code
_entity_poly.pdbx_strand_id
1 'polypeptide(L)'
;MSREGSLGQTKGEVKQVLSNISEGLMKNYRNTVEFAARMREKGPAYKEAGEYLVAKGFWLSVRLIGALTGVSMDYLTPLDARIMSYKEFMTEWVGAQLKRLLEDYGIRLPWYWKWFELELDHWHHDFIIGLYTWRRTLNVSFRGPTPDERKWLNEKYPHWEMFFGRVWDLYIKKIIDGQIPLPLTAVHLCAVCQVPIQAPANGKYLRIYLKEYKGKMYTFDSPACLWIFEQEPERYAGRRTYTQRVLEGMIQFTEEAYKDPKRLLDEVIWNMGQTEEGEAGLDPTDGAYALLYREKDPDFFNRIKKYTEA
;
A
#
# COMPACT_ATOMS: atom_id res chain seq x y z
N MET A 1 14.84 -0.05 36.45
CA MET A 1 15.78 0.31 35.36
C MET A 1 15.09 -0.03 34.06
N SER A 2 14.67 0.97 33.27
CA SER A 2 14.13 0.74 31.92
C SER A 2 15.26 0.17 31.05
N ARG A 3 15.02 -0.98 30.41
CA ARG A 3 15.94 -1.51 29.40
C ARG A 3 16.01 -0.52 28.24
N GLU A 4 17.22 -0.31 27.70
CA GLU A 4 17.42 0.43 26.45
C GLU A 4 16.43 -0.06 25.38
N GLY A 5 15.71 0.86 24.75
CA GLY A 5 14.68 0.54 23.75
C GLY A 5 13.28 0.20 24.29
N SER A 6 13.05 0.24 25.60
CA SER A 6 11.70 0.09 26.16
C SER A 6 10.82 1.31 25.84
N LEU A 7 9.59 1.08 25.37
CA LEU A 7 8.57 2.13 25.24
C LEU A 7 7.96 2.54 26.59
N GLY A 8 8.28 1.83 27.68
CA GLY A 8 7.65 2.02 28.98
C GLY A 8 6.60 0.94 29.29
N GLN A 9 6.09 0.95 30.51
CA GLN A 9 5.12 -0.03 31.02
C GLN A 9 3.71 0.55 31.15
N THR A 10 3.58 1.87 31.27
CA THR A 10 2.29 2.56 31.33
C THR A 10 1.94 3.26 30.03
N LYS A 11 0.65 3.47 29.77
CA LYS A 11 0.17 4.27 28.62
C LYS A 11 0.78 5.67 28.59
N GLY A 12 0.98 6.29 29.75
CA GLY A 12 1.59 7.62 29.87
C GLY A 12 3.07 7.62 29.46
N GLU A 13 3.84 6.63 29.92
CA GLU A 13 5.24 6.46 29.53
C GLU A 13 5.37 6.18 28.02
N VAL A 14 4.57 5.26 27.48
CA VAL A 14 4.55 4.95 26.04
C VAL A 14 4.25 6.20 25.22
N LYS A 15 3.24 6.98 25.61
CA LYS A 15 2.91 8.23 24.93
C LYS A 15 4.09 9.22 24.96
N GLN A 16 4.74 9.39 26.11
CA GLN A 16 5.86 10.32 26.23
C GLN A 16 7.07 9.88 25.39
N VAL A 17 7.41 8.59 25.42
CA VAL A 17 8.53 8.05 24.63
C VAL A 17 8.26 8.22 23.13
N LEU A 18 7.05 7.88 22.67
CA LEU A 18 6.68 8.07 21.27
C LEU A 18 6.67 9.55 20.85
N SER A 19 6.25 10.47 21.74
CA SER A 19 6.32 11.91 21.49
C SER A 19 7.76 12.37 21.28
N ASN A 20 8.67 11.97 22.18
CA ASN A 20 10.08 12.33 22.09
C ASN A 20 10.73 11.79 20.81
N ILE A 21 10.41 10.54 20.43
CA ILE A 21 10.88 9.94 19.16
C ILE A 21 10.35 10.75 17.98
N SER A 22 9.06 11.07 17.97
CA SER A 22 8.42 11.86 16.90
C SER A 22 9.09 13.24 16.74
N GLU A 23 9.32 13.96 17.84
CA GLU A 23 10.01 15.26 17.84
C GLU A 23 11.43 15.16 17.28
N GLY A 24 12.18 14.12 17.66
CA GLY A 24 13.52 13.86 17.14
C GLY A 24 13.51 13.58 15.63
N LEU A 25 12.58 12.75 15.16
CA LEU A 25 12.41 12.45 13.72
C LEU A 25 12.03 13.71 12.93
N MET A 26 11.12 14.53 13.46
CA MET A 26 10.71 15.79 12.82
C MET A 26 11.86 16.78 12.73
N LYS A 27 12.72 16.86 13.75
CA LYS A 27 13.95 17.67 13.69
C LYS A 27 14.89 17.20 12.59
N ASN A 28 15.13 15.89 12.48
CA ASN A 28 15.98 15.33 11.42
C ASN A 28 15.40 15.58 10.02
N TYR A 29 14.08 15.48 9.88
CA TYR A 29 13.40 15.77 8.63
C TYR A 29 13.55 17.24 8.22
N ARG A 30 13.35 18.17 9.15
CA ARG A 30 13.58 19.62 8.92
C ARG A 30 15.01 19.89 8.47
N ASN A 31 16.00 19.29 9.13
CA ASN A 31 17.42 19.44 8.75
C ASN A 31 17.67 18.96 7.31
N THR A 32 16.99 17.90 6.89
CA THR A 32 17.10 17.37 5.51
C THR A 32 16.55 18.37 4.49
N VAL A 33 15.36 18.93 4.75
CA VAL A 33 14.74 19.93 3.87
C VAL A 33 15.56 21.22 3.83
N GLU A 34 16.06 21.68 4.98
CA GLU A 34 16.94 22.85 5.06
C GLU A 34 18.23 22.63 4.26
N PHE A 35 18.86 21.46 4.41
CA PHE A 35 20.05 21.12 3.63
C PHE A 35 19.76 21.17 2.13
N ALA A 36 18.65 20.55 1.69
CA ALA A 36 18.23 20.60 0.29
C ALA A 36 18.00 22.03 -0.20
N ALA A 37 17.43 22.91 0.64
CA ALA A 37 17.26 24.32 0.31
C ALA A 37 18.60 25.05 0.14
N ARG A 38 19.57 24.84 1.05
CA ARG A 38 20.90 25.45 1.00
C ARG A 38 21.70 25.04 -0.24
N MET A 39 21.43 23.87 -0.81
CA MET A 39 22.11 23.41 -2.04
C MET A 39 21.96 24.40 -3.21
N ARG A 40 20.93 25.26 -3.21
CA ARG A 40 20.77 26.33 -4.20
C ARG A 40 21.94 27.31 -4.26
N GLU A 41 22.67 27.50 -3.17
CA GLU A 41 23.85 28.36 -3.10
C GLU A 41 24.99 27.87 -4.01
N LYS A 42 25.00 26.56 -4.33
CA LYS A 42 25.96 25.95 -5.24
C LYS A 42 25.56 26.07 -6.72
N GLY A 43 24.41 26.67 -7.01
CA GLY A 43 23.92 26.94 -8.36
C GLY A 43 22.64 26.16 -8.74
N PRO A 44 22.08 26.42 -9.94
CA PRO A 44 20.78 25.91 -10.36
C PRO A 44 20.67 24.38 -10.36
N ALA A 45 21.70 23.67 -10.84
CA ALA A 45 21.70 22.21 -10.89
C ALA A 45 21.62 21.57 -9.49
N TYR A 46 22.30 22.16 -8.50
CA TYR A 46 22.24 21.68 -7.12
C TYR A 46 20.92 21.98 -6.44
N LYS A 47 20.30 23.13 -6.77
CA LYS A 47 18.92 23.44 -6.37
C LYS A 47 17.97 22.35 -6.87
N GLU A 48 17.99 22.06 -8.17
CA GLU A 48 17.13 21.06 -8.79
C GLU A 48 17.33 19.66 -8.18
N ALA A 49 18.58 19.26 -7.94
CA ALA A 49 18.89 18.01 -7.28
C ALA A 49 18.34 17.94 -5.84
N GLY A 50 18.45 19.03 -5.07
CA GLY A 50 17.90 19.12 -3.71
C GLY A 50 16.36 18.99 -3.70
N GLU A 51 15.68 19.76 -4.54
CA GLU A 51 14.21 19.71 -4.69
C GLU A 51 13.75 18.32 -5.17
N TYR A 52 14.47 17.71 -6.12
CA TYR A 52 14.22 16.35 -6.60
C TYR A 52 14.30 15.31 -5.47
N LEU A 53 15.33 15.37 -4.63
CA LEU A 53 15.51 14.41 -3.54
C LEU A 53 14.41 14.51 -2.49
N VAL A 54 13.97 15.73 -2.16
CA VAL A 54 12.83 15.96 -1.26
C VAL A 54 11.54 15.38 -1.87
N ALA A 55 11.27 15.67 -3.14
CA ALA A 55 10.12 15.13 -3.84
C ALA A 55 10.15 13.59 -3.89
N LYS A 56 11.20 13.00 -4.46
CA LYS A 56 11.36 11.54 -4.52
C LYS A 56 11.20 10.88 -3.14
N GLY A 57 11.87 11.42 -2.12
CA GLY A 57 11.80 10.91 -0.75
C GLY A 57 10.36 10.89 -0.24
N PHE A 58 9.62 11.98 -0.43
CA PHE A 58 8.22 12.05 -0.05
C PHE A 58 7.38 10.99 -0.77
N TRP A 59 7.47 10.89 -2.10
CA TRP A 59 6.65 9.95 -2.87
C TRP A 59 6.88 8.48 -2.47
N LEU A 60 8.15 8.07 -2.34
CA LEU A 60 8.49 6.71 -1.91
C LEU A 60 8.03 6.42 -0.48
N SER A 61 8.05 7.43 0.39
CA SER A 61 7.58 7.30 1.77
C SER A 61 6.06 7.13 1.83
N VAL A 62 5.31 7.89 1.03
CA VAL A 62 3.84 7.74 0.95
C VAL A 62 3.44 6.33 0.54
N ARG A 63 4.16 5.68 -0.37
CA ARG A 63 3.88 4.28 -0.75
C ARG A 63 4.01 3.31 0.41
N LEU A 64 5.05 3.44 1.23
CA LEU A 64 5.24 2.59 2.41
C LEU A 64 4.19 2.89 3.50
N ILE A 65 3.91 4.18 3.74
CA ILE A 65 2.91 4.62 4.72
C ILE A 65 1.51 4.15 4.30
N GLY A 66 1.13 4.30 3.03
CA GLY A 66 -0.15 3.79 2.54
C GLY A 66 -0.26 2.27 2.71
N ALA A 67 0.81 1.54 2.39
CA ALA A 67 0.82 0.08 2.41
C ALA A 67 0.60 -0.50 3.81
N LEU A 68 1.19 0.12 4.83
CA LEU A 68 1.17 -0.38 6.20
C LEU A 68 0.18 0.41 7.08
N THR A 69 0.32 1.73 7.10
CA THR A 69 -0.47 2.61 7.97
C THR A 69 -1.88 2.80 7.42
N GLY A 70 -2.04 3.05 6.11
CA GLY A 70 -3.37 3.28 5.52
C GLY A 70 -4.30 2.10 5.70
N VAL A 71 -3.81 0.90 5.42
CA VAL A 71 -4.55 -0.35 5.65
C VAL A 71 -4.85 -0.55 7.15
N SER A 72 -3.88 -0.29 8.02
CA SER A 72 -4.07 -0.47 9.46
C SER A 72 -5.15 0.47 10.02
N MET A 73 -5.15 1.74 9.62
CA MET A 73 -6.10 2.75 10.11
C MET A 73 -7.53 2.45 9.66
N ASP A 74 -7.72 2.11 8.38
CA ASP A 74 -9.06 2.04 7.79
C ASP A 74 -9.69 0.65 7.79
N TYR A 75 -8.92 -0.41 8.04
CA TYR A 75 -9.40 -1.79 7.97
C TYR A 75 -9.08 -2.61 9.22
N LEU A 76 -7.84 -2.55 9.72
CA LEU A 76 -7.41 -3.43 10.82
C LEU A 76 -7.79 -2.89 12.19
N THR A 77 -7.82 -1.56 12.34
CA THR A 77 -8.25 -0.91 13.58
C THR A 77 -9.75 -1.14 13.78
N PRO A 78 -10.19 -1.66 14.95
CA PRO A 78 -11.61 -1.81 15.27
C PRO A 78 -12.39 -0.52 15.05
N LEU A 79 -13.61 -0.64 14.52
CA LEU A 79 -14.41 0.51 14.08
C LEU A 79 -14.60 1.57 15.18
N ASP A 80 -14.84 1.14 16.41
CA ASP A 80 -15.02 2.00 17.60
C ASP A 80 -13.73 2.66 18.10
N ALA A 81 -12.57 2.18 17.66
CA ALA A 81 -11.25 2.75 17.94
C ALA A 81 -10.74 3.69 16.82
N ARG A 82 -11.47 3.83 15.70
CA ARG A 82 -11.09 4.72 14.60
C ARG A 82 -11.40 6.16 14.95
N ILE A 83 -10.35 6.93 15.24
CA ILE A 83 -10.46 8.37 15.54
C ILE A 83 -10.56 9.24 14.28
N MET A 84 -9.97 8.79 13.18
CA MET A 84 -9.97 9.44 11.86
C MET A 84 -9.61 8.41 10.79
N SER A 85 -9.89 8.74 9.53
CA SER A 85 -9.47 7.97 8.36
C SER A 85 -8.01 8.23 8.00
N TYR A 86 -7.42 7.31 7.23
CA TYR A 86 -6.09 7.48 6.66
C TYR A 86 -5.96 8.77 5.83
N LYS A 87 -6.97 9.11 5.02
CA LYS A 87 -6.96 10.35 4.22
C LYS A 87 -6.97 11.61 5.10
N GLU A 88 -7.78 11.65 6.15
CA GLU A 88 -7.78 12.76 7.11
C GLU A 88 -6.39 12.90 7.74
N PHE A 89 -5.80 11.79 8.20
CA PHE A 89 -4.44 11.77 8.75
C PHE A 89 -3.39 12.29 7.77
N MET A 90 -3.35 11.75 6.55
CA MET A 90 -2.37 12.13 5.54
C MET A 90 -2.54 13.57 5.07
N THR A 91 -3.77 14.09 5.05
CA THR A 91 -4.05 15.46 4.64
C THR A 91 -3.57 16.44 5.71
N GLU A 92 -3.96 16.22 6.96
CA GLU A 92 -3.73 17.16 8.05
C GLU A 92 -2.32 17.07 8.64
N TRP A 93 -1.85 15.84 8.91
CA TRP A 93 -0.64 15.63 9.71
C TRP A 93 0.61 15.42 8.87
N VAL A 94 0.45 15.02 7.61
CA VAL A 94 1.60 14.79 6.71
C VAL A 94 1.64 15.86 5.61
N GLY A 95 0.58 15.95 4.82
CA GLY A 95 0.49 16.81 3.65
C GLY A 95 0.58 18.30 3.99
N ALA A 96 -0.27 18.77 4.91
CA ALA A 96 -0.27 20.19 5.30
C ALA A 96 1.04 20.62 5.98
N GLN A 97 1.62 19.76 6.82
CA GLN A 97 2.89 20.04 7.48
C GLN A 97 4.04 20.15 6.47
N LEU A 98 4.10 19.23 5.50
CA LEU A 98 5.10 19.30 4.43
C LEU A 98 4.91 20.55 3.57
N LYS A 99 3.69 20.87 3.14
CA LYS A 99 3.42 22.08 2.35
C LYS A 99 4.00 23.33 3.02
N ARG A 100 3.72 23.53 4.32
CA ARG A 100 4.24 24.67 5.11
C ARG A 100 5.76 24.65 5.18
N LEU A 101 6.34 23.48 5.45
CA LEU A 101 7.79 23.33 5.52
C LEU A 101 8.49 23.68 4.19
N LEU A 102 7.94 23.23 3.05
CA LEU A 102 8.51 23.58 1.75
C LEU A 102 8.40 25.08 1.46
N GLU A 103 7.26 25.69 1.81
CA GLU A 103 7.03 27.13 1.69
C GLU A 103 8.02 27.95 2.51
N ASP A 104 8.25 27.59 3.78
CA ASP A 104 9.21 28.25 4.69
C ASP A 104 10.63 28.30 4.09
N TYR A 105 11.04 27.27 3.33
CA TYR A 105 12.35 27.19 2.70
C TYR A 105 12.36 27.65 1.23
N GLY A 106 11.22 28.09 0.69
CA GLY A 106 11.08 28.52 -0.71
C GLY A 106 11.27 27.39 -1.73
N ILE A 107 10.96 26.15 -1.34
CA ILE A 107 10.97 24.97 -2.21
C ILE A 107 9.59 24.83 -2.85
N ARG A 108 9.55 24.55 -4.16
CA ARG A 108 8.27 24.32 -4.85
C ARG A 108 7.63 23.01 -4.40
N LEU A 109 6.31 23.02 -4.32
CA LEU A 109 5.54 21.80 -4.12
C LEU A 109 5.84 20.80 -5.27
N PRO A 110 6.01 19.50 -4.98
CA PRO A 110 6.24 18.51 -6.02
C PRO A 110 5.12 18.52 -7.07
N TRP A 111 5.49 18.42 -8.35
CA TRP A 111 4.55 18.53 -9.47
C TRP A 111 3.42 17.50 -9.42
N TYR A 112 3.69 16.32 -8.83
CA TYR A 112 2.73 15.23 -8.71
C TYR A 112 1.77 15.40 -7.52
N TRP A 113 1.76 16.54 -6.81
CA TRP A 113 0.96 16.69 -5.60
C TRP A 113 -0.53 16.39 -5.79
N LYS A 114 -1.08 16.72 -6.96
CA LYS A 114 -2.46 16.37 -7.32
C LYS A 114 -2.68 14.86 -7.43
N TRP A 115 -1.67 14.10 -7.86
CA TRP A 115 -1.71 12.63 -7.84
C TRP A 115 -1.69 12.10 -6.42
N PHE A 116 -0.85 12.68 -5.54
CA PHE A 116 -0.86 12.33 -4.12
C PHE A 116 -2.26 12.53 -3.51
N GLU A 117 -2.86 13.71 -3.70
CA GLU A 117 -4.19 14.00 -3.16
C GLU A 117 -5.28 13.08 -3.72
N LEU A 118 -5.24 12.77 -5.02
CA LEU A 118 -6.14 11.83 -5.67
C LEU A 118 -6.00 10.41 -5.11
N GLU A 119 -4.78 9.94 -4.92
CA GLU A 119 -4.51 8.57 -4.48
C GLU A 119 -4.91 8.33 -3.02
N LEU A 120 -5.06 9.37 -2.19
CA LEU A 120 -5.57 9.22 -0.82
C LEU A 120 -6.99 8.67 -0.76
N ASP A 121 -7.78 8.81 -1.84
CA ASP A 121 -9.14 8.25 -1.93
C ASP A 121 -9.18 6.80 -2.43
N HIS A 122 -8.05 6.24 -2.88
CA HIS A 122 -8.08 5.01 -3.68
C HIS A 122 -6.98 4.02 -3.34
N TRP A 123 -5.74 4.48 -3.26
CA TRP A 123 -4.56 3.61 -3.39
C TRP A 123 -4.50 2.57 -2.26
N HIS A 124 -4.70 2.95 -1.00
CA HIS A 124 -4.65 1.99 0.12
C HIS A 124 -5.86 1.04 0.16
N HIS A 125 -6.98 1.42 -0.45
CA HIS A 125 -8.16 0.56 -0.61
C HIS A 125 -7.93 -0.54 -1.65
N ASP A 126 -7.30 -0.22 -2.79
CA ASP A 126 -6.78 -1.21 -3.72
C ASP A 126 -5.72 -2.09 -3.04
N PHE A 127 -4.89 -1.47 -2.20
CA PHE A 127 -3.81 -2.16 -1.51
C PHE A 127 -4.30 -3.24 -0.55
N ILE A 128 -5.29 -2.96 0.29
CA ILE A 128 -5.86 -4.00 1.16
C ILE A 128 -6.52 -5.14 0.37
N ILE A 129 -7.13 -4.87 -0.78
CA ILE A 129 -7.65 -5.93 -1.66
C ILE A 129 -6.49 -6.80 -2.14
N GLY A 130 -5.38 -6.19 -2.56
CA GLY A 130 -4.16 -6.91 -2.93
C GLY A 130 -3.59 -7.73 -1.77
N LEU A 131 -3.40 -7.12 -0.60
CA LEU A 131 -2.89 -7.80 0.60
C LEU A 131 -3.79 -8.97 1.02
N TYR A 132 -5.12 -8.79 0.97
CA TYR A 132 -6.05 -9.87 1.27
C TYR A 132 -5.99 -10.98 0.22
N THR A 133 -5.94 -10.63 -1.06
CA THR A 133 -5.85 -11.59 -2.17
C THR A 133 -4.59 -12.45 -2.01
N TRP A 134 -3.41 -11.82 -1.93
CA TRP A 134 -2.11 -12.51 -1.80
C TRP A 134 -1.69 -12.73 -0.34
N ARG A 135 -2.63 -12.79 0.62
CA ARG A 135 -2.33 -12.88 2.06
C ARG A 135 -1.38 -14.01 2.44
N ARG A 136 -1.40 -15.11 1.69
CA ARG A 136 -0.51 -16.26 1.90
C ARG A 136 0.96 -16.00 1.55
N THR A 137 1.30 -14.90 0.88
CA THR A 137 2.69 -14.53 0.58
C THR A 137 3.26 -13.53 1.59
N LEU A 138 2.53 -13.25 2.68
CA LEU A 138 2.86 -12.24 3.68
C LEU A 138 2.97 -12.91 5.05
N ASN A 139 3.73 -12.34 5.97
CA ASN A 139 3.77 -12.79 7.37
C ASN A 139 2.79 -12.00 8.28
N VAL A 140 1.79 -11.36 7.67
CA VAL A 140 0.78 -10.54 8.35
C VAL A 140 -0.60 -10.96 7.86
N SER A 141 -1.55 -11.05 8.78
CA SER A 141 -2.93 -11.47 8.51
C SER A 141 -3.83 -10.27 8.22
N PHE A 142 -4.71 -10.43 7.23
CA PHE A 142 -5.64 -9.38 6.76
C PHE A 142 -7.05 -9.95 6.63
N ARG A 143 -8.08 -9.12 6.84
CA ARG A 143 -9.49 -9.46 6.65
C ARG A 143 -10.20 -8.44 5.78
N GLY A 144 -11.35 -8.82 5.23
CA GLY A 144 -12.26 -7.86 4.61
C GLY A 144 -13.05 -7.02 5.64
N PRO A 145 -13.70 -5.94 5.19
CA PRO A 145 -14.54 -5.10 6.04
C PRO A 145 -15.88 -5.78 6.33
N THR A 146 -16.39 -5.58 7.54
CA THR A 146 -17.76 -5.90 7.94
C THR A 146 -18.78 -4.92 7.32
N PRO A 147 -20.11 -5.20 7.38
CA PRO A 147 -21.12 -4.29 6.85
C PRO A 147 -21.08 -2.89 7.47
N ASP A 148 -20.85 -2.80 8.78
CA ASP A 148 -20.79 -1.50 9.49
C ASP A 148 -19.50 -0.73 9.14
N GLU A 149 -18.39 -1.44 8.96
CA GLU A 149 -17.14 -0.81 8.47
C GLU A 149 -17.26 -0.31 7.02
N ARG A 150 -18.01 -0.99 6.16
CA ARG A 150 -18.28 -0.50 4.79
C ARG A 150 -19.08 0.80 4.79
N LYS A 151 -20.06 0.94 5.69
CA LYS A 151 -20.80 2.20 5.85
C LYS A 151 -19.85 3.33 6.23
N TRP A 152 -18.97 3.09 7.21
CA TRP A 152 -17.96 4.07 7.63
C TRP A 152 -16.96 4.38 6.51
N LEU A 153 -16.49 3.37 5.76
CA LEU A 153 -15.61 3.56 4.61
C LEU A 153 -16.28 4.44 3.56
N ASN A 154 -17.54 4.20 3.23
CA ASN A 154 -18.26 5.01 2.24
C ASN A 154 -18.64 6.41 2.74
N GLU A 155 -18.76 6.61 4.06
CA GLU A 155 -18.89 7.93 4.68
C GLU A 155 -17.59 8.74 4.57
N LYS A 156 -16.44 8.13 4.91
CA LYS A 156 -15.13 8.77 4.88
C LYS A 156 -14.57 8.95 3.46
N TYR A 157 -14.94 8.04 2.58
CA TYR A 157 -14.51 7.99 1.19
C TYR A 157 -15.75 7.91 0.29
N PRO A 158 -16.33 9.06 -0.09
CA PRO A 158 -17.44 9.08 -1.03
C PRO A 158 -17.07 8.27 -2.28
N HIS A 159 -17.97 7.39 -2.73
CA HIS A 159 -17.76 6.44 -3.82
C HIS A 159 -16.93 5.18 -3.50
N TRP A 160 -16.49 4.97 -2.26
CA TRP A 160 -15.81 3.72 -1.89
C TRP A 160 -16.60 2.47 -2.29
N GLU A 161 -17.91 2.48 -2.03
CA GLU A 161 -18.79 1.36 -2.35
C GLU A 161 -18.90 1.12 -3.87
N MET A 162 -18.98 2.21 -4.64
CA MET A 162 -19.00 2.17 -6.11
C MET A 162 -17.74 1.50 -6.68
N PHE A 163 -16.60 1.70 -6.03
CA PHE A 163 -15.28 1.35 -6.54
C PHE A 163 -14.75 0.02 -6.03
N PHE A 164 -14.91 -0.24 -4.73
CA PHE A 164 -14.32 -1.41 -4.05
C PHE A 164 -15.39 -2.41 -3.59
N GLY A 165 -16.63 -1.95 -3.42
CA GLY A 165 -17.73 -2.76 -2.87
C GLY A 165 -17.98 -4.04 -3.66
N ARG A 166 -17.99 -3.97 -5.00
CA ARG A 166 -18.18 -5.16 -5.86
C ARG A 166 -17.09 -6.21 -5.70
N VAL A 167 -15.83 -5.79 -5.49
CA VAL A 167 -14.71 -6.74 -5.28
C VAL A 167 -14.89 -7.46 -3.96
N TRP A 168 -15.21 -6.72 -2.89
CA TRP A 168 -15.48 -7.31 -1.59
C TRP A 168 -16.71 -8.21 -1.59
N ASP A 169 -17.77 -7.83 -2.31
CA ASP A 169 -18.98 -8.65 -2.49
C ASP A 169 -18.65 -10.04 -3.05
N LEU A 170 -17.75 -10.11 -4.05
CA LEU A 170 -17.28 -11.37 -4.62
C LEU A 170 -16.53 -12.22 -3.57
N TYR A 171 -15.64 -11.61 -2.78
CA TYR A 171 -14.92 -12.30 -1.71
C TYR A 171 -15.87 -12.84 -0.64
N ILE A 172 -16.81 -12.01 -0.18
CA ILE A 172 -17.81 -12.36 0.83
C ILE A 172 -18.65 -13.54 0.34
N LYS A 173 -19.13 -13.50 -0.92
CA LYS A 173 -19.92 -14.59 -1.50
C LYS A 173 -19.15 -15.90 -1.52
N LYS A 174 -17.89 -15.89 -1.95
CA LYS A 174 -17.04 -17.09 -2.00
C LYS A 174 -16.84 -17.70 -0.61
N ILE A 175 -16.60 -16.86 0.41
CA ILE A 175 -16.43 -17.31 1.80
C ILE A 175 -17.74 -17.90 2.34
N ILE A 176 -18.87 -17.24 2.09
CA ILE A 176 -20.22 -17.73 2.44
C ILE A 176 -20.52 -19.11 1.81
N ASP A 177 -19.95 -19.40 0.63
CA ASP A 177 -20.07 -20.68 -0.07
C ASP A 177 -19.04 -21.74 0.39
N GLY A 178 -18.24 -21.45 1.42
CA GLY A 178 -17.22 -22.36 1.95
C GLY A 178 -15.92 -22.41 1.12
N GLN A 179 -15.69 -21.42 0.25
CA GLN A 179 -14.44 -21.32 -0.52
C GLN A 179 -13.41 -20.45 0.21
N ILE A 180 -12.13 -20.78 0.01
CA ILE A 180 -11.00 -19.95 0.41
C ILE A 180 -10.44 -19.28 -0.86
N PRO A 181 -10.82 -18.02 -1.15
CA PRO A 181 -10.39 -17.38 -2.38
C PRO A 181 -8.91 -17.00 -2.29
N LEU A 182 -8.07 -17.72 -3.04
CA LEU A 182 -6.64 -17.48 -3.21
C LEU A 182 -6.31 -17.25 -4.70
N PRO A 183 -5.30 -16.41 -5.00
CA PRO A 183 -4.86 -16.15 -6.36
C PRO A 183 -4.14 -17.36 -6.93
N LEU A 184 -4.29 -17.58 -8.23
CA LEU A 184 -3.53 -18.59 -8.99
C LEU A 184 -2.49 -17.94 -9.91
N THR A 185 -2.10 -16.70 -9.61
CA THR A 185 -1.19 -15.92 -10.43
C THR A 185 -0.33 -14.99 -9.56
N ALA A 186 0.82 -14.59 -10.11
CA ALA A 186 1.70 -13.64 -9.47
C ALA A 186 1.16 -12.21 -9.57
N VAL A 187 1.52 -11.40 -8.58
CA VAL A 187 1.30 -9.96 -8.65
C VAL A 187 2.36 -9.29 -9.53
N HIS A 188 1.96 -8.27 -10.27
CA HIS A 188 2.88 -7.46 -11.05
C HIS A 188 3.31 -6.23 -10.24
N LEU A 189 4.62 -6.02 -10.07
CA LEU A 189 5.19 -5.01 -9.18
C LEU A 189 5.83 -3.85 -9.95
N CYS A 190 5.74 -2.65 -9.40
CA CYS A 190 6.41 -1.46 -9.93
C CYS A 190 7.93 -1.56 -9.81
N ALA A 191 8.65 -1.16 -10.87
CA ALA A 191 10.11 -1.18 -10.92
C ALA A 191 10.78 -0.23 -9.91
N VAL A 192 10.10 0.82 -9.44
CA VAL A 192 10.65 1.79 -8.49
C VAL A 192 10.28 1.46 -7.04
N CYS A 193 8.98 1.48 -6.70
CA CYS A 193 8.53 1.31 -5.32
C CYS A 193 8.37 -0.16 -4.89
N GLN A 194 8.44 -1.13 -5.83
CA GLN A 194 8.33 -2.58 -5.58
C GLN A 194 7.00 -3.03 -4.95
N VAL A 195 5.98 -2.18 -5.02
CA VAL A 195 4.61 -2.52 -4.62
C VAL A 195 3.79 -2.99 -5.82
N PRO A 196 2.69 -3.75 -5.59
CA PRO A 196 1.73 -4.09 -6.63
C PRO A 196 1.28 -2.87 -7.45
N ILE A 197 1.23 -3.02 -8.77
CA ILE A 197 0.66 -2.01 -9.65
C ILE A 197 -0.86 -2.00 -9.45
N GLN A 198 -1.38 -0.85 -9.04
CA GLN A 198 -2.77 -0.62 -8.68
C GLN A 198 -3.34 0.52 -9.50
N ALA A 199 -4.66 0.70 -9.47
CA ALA A 199 -5.28 1.80 -10.16
C ALA A 199 -5.04 3.08 -9.33
N PRO A 200 -4.33 4.11 -9.87
CA PRO A 200 -4.10 5.34 -9.12
C PRO A 200 -5.40 6.13 -8.89
N ALA A 201 -6.42 5.84 -9.69
CA ALA A 201 -7.81 6.23 -9.51
C ALA A 201 -8.70 5.19 -10.18
N ASN A 202 -9.89 4.99 -9.66
CA ASN A 202 -10.76 3.93 -10.15
C ASN A 202 -11.54 4.39 -11.39
N GLY A 203 -10.90 4.27 -12.55
CA GLY A 203 -11.55 4.26 -13.86
C GLY A 203 -11.73 2.82 -14.34
N LYS A 204 -12.51 2.60 -15.41
CA LYS A 204 -12.72 1.27 -16.02
C LYS A 204 -11.42 0.50 -16.34
N TYR A 205 -10.28 1.19 -16.39
CA TYR A 205 -9.00 0.62 -16.80
C TYR A 205 -7.90 0.94 -15.78
N LEU A 206 -7.17 -0.10 -15.38
CA LEU A 206 -5.86 0.02 -14.75
C LEU A 206 -4.92 0.77 -15.70
N ARG A 207 -4.18 1.75 -15.18
CA ARG A 207 -3.15 2.46 -15.95
C ARG A 207 -1.77 1.97 -15.51
N ILE A 208 -1.05 1.37 -16.44
CA ILE A 208 0.33 0.95 -16.24
C ILE A 208 1.22 1.87 -17.06
N TYR A 209 2.18 2.52 -16.41
CA TYR A 209 3.15 3.37 -17.09
C TYR A 209 4.33 2.53 -17.53
N LEU A 210 4.82 2.77 -18.75
CA LEU A 210 5.85 1.96 -19.38
C LEU A 210 7.05 2.83 -19.77
N LYS A 211 8.26 2.28 -19.61
CA LYS A 211 9.49 2.86 -20.14
C LYS A 211 10.39 1.77 -20.70
N GLU A 212 10.82 1.92 -21.94
CA GLU A 212 11.93 1.14 -22.45
C GLU A 212 13.26 1.77 -22.00
N TYR A 213 14.17 0.96 -21.49
CA TYR A 213 15.52 1.39 -21.16
C TYR A 213 16.50 0.23 -21.39
N LYS A 214 17.54 0.47 -22.21
CA LYS A 214 18.55 -0.53 -22.61
C LYS A 214 17.91 -1.85 -23.12
N GLY A 215 16.88 -1.74 -23.97
CA GLY A 215 16.20 -2.90 -24.57
C GLY A 215 15.30 -3.70 -23.62
N LYS A 216 15.09 -3.23 -22.37
CA LYS A 216 14.15 -3.84 -21.41
C LYS A 216 12.97 -2.90 -21.17
N MET A 217 11.77 -3.48 -21.10
CA MET A 217 10.56 -2.77 -20.69
C MET A 217 10.40 -2.78 -19.17
N TYR A 218 10.18 -1.60 -18.60
CA TYR A 218 9.89 -1.39 -17.18
C TYR A 218 8.47 -0.87 -16.99
N THR A 219 7.84 -1.28 -15.90
CA THR A 219 6.46 -0.96 -15.55
C THR A 219 6.40 -0.18 -14.24
N PHE A 220 5.52 0.82 -14.17
CA PHE A 220 5.37 1.69 -13.02
C PHE A 220 3.89 1.88 -12.65
N ASP A 221 3.65 2.00 -11.35
CA ASP A 221 2.33 2.18 -10.73
C ASP A 221 1.82 3.62 -10.81
N SER A 222 2.71 4.59 -11.07
CA SER A 222 2.32 5.99 -11.13
C SER A 222 3.20 6.82 -12.06
N PRO A 223 2.72 8.01 -12.49
CA PRO A 223 3.54 8.99 -13.19
C PRO A 223 4.77 9.43 -12.40
N ALA A 224 4.65 9.50 -11.08
CA ALA A 224 5.77 9.89 -10.22
C ALA A 224 6.83 8.79 -10.12
N CYS A 225 6.45 7.51 -10.09
CA CYS A 225 7.42 6.42 -10.16
C CYS A 225 8.11 6.33 -11.54
N LEU A 226 7.37 6.55 -12.64
CA LEU A 226 7.98 6.69 -13.96
C LEU A 226 9.00 7.85 -13.97
N TRP A 227 8.59 9.03 -13.51
CA TRP A 227 9.47 10.20 -13.43
C TRP A 227 10.73 9.93 -12.59
N ILE A 228 10.59 9.31 -11.40
CA ILE A 228 11.74 8.93 -10.56
C ILE A 228 12.71 8.04 -11.33
N PHE A 229 12.21 7.04 -12.06
CA PHE A 229 13.05 6.16 -12.87
C PHE A 229 13.79 6.93 -13.95
N GLU A 230 13.12 7.84 -14.65
CA GLU A 230 13.74 8.64 -15.73
C GLU A 230 14.86 9.56 -15.25
N GLN A 231 14.80 10.02 -13.99
CA GLN A 231 15.86 10.85 -13.41
C GLN A 231 17.13 10.06 -13.01
N GLU A 232 17.00 8.78 -12.66
CA GLU A 232 18.14 7.96 -12.21
C GLU A 232 18.01 6.49 -12.65
N PRO A 233 17.90 6.21 -13.97
CA PRO A 233 17.55 4.88 -14.46
C PRO A 233 18.56 3.81 -14.05
N GLU A 234 19.85 4.13 -14.00
CA GLU A 234 20.92 3.20 -13.57
C GLU A 234 20.74 2.71 -12.12
N ARG A 235 20.08 3.50 -11.26
CA ARG A 235 19.79 3.11 -9.87
C ARG A 235 18.70 2.03 -9.77
N TYR A 236 17.80 2.00 -10.74
CA TYR A 236 16.61 1.16 -10.71
C TYR A 236 16.66 0.01 -11.73
N ALA A 237 17.39 0.17 -12.84
CA ALA A 237 17.45 -0.79 -13.93
C ALA A 237 17.96 -2.18 -13.50
N GLY A 238 18.85 -2.24 -12.50
CA GLY A 238 19.34 -3.50 -11.94
C GLY A 238 18.36 -4.22 -10.98
N ARG A 239 17.26 -3.56 -10.56
CA ARG A 239 16.30 -4.16 -9.64
C ARG A 239 15.48 -5.23 -10.35
N ARG A 240 15.23 -6.32 -9.64
CA ARG A 240 14.40 -7.44 -10.09
C ARG A 240 13.28 -7.67 -9.09
N THR A 241 12.04 -7.55 -9.56
CA THR A 241 10.85 -7.98 -8.82
C THR A 241 10.89 -9.49 -8.62
N TYR A 242 10.13 -10.02 -7.65
CA TYR A 242 10.06 -11.46 -7.43
C TYR A 242 9.66 -12.21 -8.71
N THR A 243 8.61 -11.74 -9.39
CA THR A 243 8.15 -12.28 -10.68
C THR A 243 9.23 -12.25 -11.75
N GLN A 244 10.04 -11.18 -11.84
CA GLN A 244 11.16 -11.13 -12.77
C GLN A 244 12.24 -12.16 -12.44
N ARG A 245 12.54 -12.40 -11.15
CA ARG A 245 13.50 -13.44 -10.76
C ARG A 245 13.05 -14.83 -11.17
N VAL A 246 11.74 -15.12 -11.05
CA VAL A 246 11.15 -16.38 -11.54
C VAL A 246 11.28 -16.48 -13.07
N LEU A 247 10.87 -15.44 -13.80
CA LEU A 247 10.90 -15.43 -15.27
C LEU A 247 12.31 -15.47 -15.86
N GLU A 248 13.28 -14.84 -15.19
CA GLU A 248 14.71 -14.86 -15.56
C GLU A 248 15.42 -16.14 -15.07
N GLY A 249 14.69 -17.07 -14.45
CA GLY A 249 15.19 -18.36 -14.01
C GLY A 249 16.09 -18.33 -12.76
N MET A 250 16.16 -17.21 -12.05
CA MET A 250 16.91 -17.07 -10.79
C MET A 250 16.23 -17.78 -9.61
N ILE A 251 14.91 -17.98 -9.72
CA ILE A 251 14.10 -18.79 -8.80
C ILE A 251 13.49 -19.92 -9.63
N GLN A 252 13.72 -21.15 -9.22
CA GLN A 252 13.20 -22.35 -9.85
C GLN A 252 12.27 -23.08 -8.89
N PHE A 253 11.21 -23.68 -9.44
CA PHE A 253 10.25 -24.51 -8.71
C PHE A 253 10.31 -25.94 -9.23
N THR A 254 9.61 -26.86 -8.57
CA THR A 254 9.52 -28.25 -9.03
C THR A 254 8.76 -28.38 -10.36
N GLU A 255 8.91 -29.52 -11.04
CA GLU A 255 8.13 -29.79 -12.25
C GLU A 255 6.62 -29.81 -11.98
N GLU A 256 6.21 -30.27 -10.80
CA GLU A 256 4.82 -30.29 -10.36
C GLU A 256 4.25 -28.87 -10.25
N ALA A 257 5.03 -27.94 -9.68
CA ALA A 257 4.63 -26.53 -9.58
C ALA A 257 4.37 -25.90 -10.95
N TYR A 258 5.16 -26.22 -11.98
CA TYR A 258 4.90 -25.70 -13.33
C TYR A 258 3.64 -26.30 -14.01
N LYS A 259 3.05 -27.36 -13.44
CA LYS A 259 1.85 -28.04 -13.97
C LYS A 259 0.58 -27.73 -13.16
N ASP A 260 0.71 -27.29 -11.91
CA ASP A 260 -0.40 -26.97 -11.02
C ASP A 260 -0.22 -25.59 -10.35
N PRO A 261 -1.06 -24.59 -10.68
CA PRO A 261 -1.02 -23.26 -10.06
C PRO A 261 -1.17 -23.24 -8.54
N LYS A 262 -1.84 -24.22 -7.94
CA LYS A 262 -1.94 -24.31 -6.47
C LYS A 262 -0.60 -24.71 -5.88
N ARG A 263 0.01 -25.77 -6.43
CA ARG A 263 1.37 -26.19 -6.08
C ARG A 263 2.40 -25.08 -6.30
N LEU A 264 2.27 -24.33 -7.40
CA LEU A 264 3.12 -23.18 -7.65
C LEU A 264 3.02 -22.13 -6.55
N LEU A 265 1.80 -21.81 -6.11
CA LEU A 265 1.60 -20.86 -5.01
C LEU A 265 2.28 -21.36 -3.73
N ASP A 266 2.13 -22.65 -3.38
CA ASP A 266 2.78 -23.21 -2.19
C ASP A 266 4.30 -23.07 -2.25
N GLU A 267 4.93 -23.37 -3.39
CA GLU A 267 6.38 -23.24 -3.52
C GLU A 267 6.88 -21.80 -3.56
N VAL A 268 6.07 -20.88 -4.08
CA VAL A 268 6.34 -19.44 -3.97
C VAL A 268 6.36 -19.03 -2.49
N ILE A 269 5.39 -19.48 -1.69
CA ILE A 269 5.29 -19.18 -0.26
C ILE A 269 6.51 -19.73 0.49
N TRP A 270 6.89 -20.98 0.21
CA TRP A 270 8.08 -21.59 0.82
C TRP A 270 9.37 -20.89 0.43
N ASN A 271 9.50 -20.50 -0.84
CA ASN A 271 10.66 -19.75 -1.32
C ASN A 271 10.74 -18.35 -0.67
N MET A 272 9.60 -17.77 -0.30
CA MET A 272 9.54 -16.53 0.49
C MET A 272 9.82 -16.75 1.98
N GLY A 273 10.13 -17.98 2.40
CA GLY A 273 10.55 -18.33 3.76
C GLY A 273 9.41 -18.62 4.72
N GLN A 274 8.19 -18.82 4.23
CA GLN A 274 7.02 -19.20 5.03
C GLN A 274 6.79 -20.71 4.87
N THR A 275 7.50 -21.53 5.63
CA THR A 275 7.54 -23.00 5.50
C THR A 275 6.68 -23.73 6.52
N GLU A 276 6.34 -23.09 7.63
CA GLU A 276 5.57 -23.70 8.72
C GLU A 276 4.11 -23.22 8.77
N GLU A 277 3.26 -24.01 9.41
CA GLU A 277 1.87 -23.62 9.65
C GLU A 277 1.80 -22.33 10.48
N GLY A 278 1.00 -21.37 10.02
CA GLY A 278 0.82 -20.08 10.69
C GLY A 278 1.84 -19.00 10.34
N GLU A 279 2.92 -19.31 9.61
CA GLU A 279 3.87 -18.28 9.15
C GLU A 279 3.28 -17.42 8.03
N ALA A 280 2.58 -18.05 7.10
CA ALA A 280 1.87 -17.39 6.01
C ALA A 280 0.56 -16.78 6.50
N GLY A 281 0.30 -15.54 6.09
CA GLY A 281 -0.83 -14.73 6.48
C GLY A 281 -2.16 -15.39 6.17
N LEU A 282 -3.10 -15.24 7.10
CA LEU A 282 -4.44 -15.81 7.02
C LEU A 282 -5.49 -14.70 7.14
N ASP A 283 -6.75 -15.08 6.99
CA ASP A 283 -7.84 -14.27 7.52
C ASP A 283 -7.88 -14.44 9.04
N PRO A 284 -7.59 -13.40 9.84
CA PRO A 284 -7.55 -13.52 11.30
C PRO A 284 -8.93 -13.79 11.93
N THR A 285 -10.00 -13.68 11.15
CA THR A 285 -11.38 -13.95 11.58
C THR A 285 -11.91 -15.27 11.04
N ASP A 286 -11.09 -16.03 10.31
CA ASP A 286 -11.50 -17.25 9.60
C ASP A 286 -12.77 -17.04 8.76
N GLY A 287 -12.84 -15.89 8.08
CA GLY A 287 -13.99 -15.52 7.25
C GLY A 287 -15.24 -15.08 8.02
N ALA A 288 -15.22 -14.99 9.35
CA ALA A 288 -16.37 -14.57 10.15
C ALA A 288 -16.89 -13.17 9.76
N TYR A 289 -16.02 -12.27 9.28
CA TYR A 289 -16.43 -10.96 8.77
C TYR A 289 -17.46 -11.06 7.63
N ALA A 290 -17.36 -12.10 6.79
CA ALA A 290 -18.24 -12.33 5.66
C ALA A 290 -19.60 -12.89 6.10
N LEU A 291 -19.63 -13.71 7.16
CA LEU A 291 -20.86 -14.29 7.68
C LEU A 291 -21.83 -13.22 8.21
N LEU A 292 -21.30 -12.12 8.75
CA LEU A 292 -22.09 -10.97 9.21
C LEU A 292 -22.98 -10.35 8.12
N TYR A 293 -22.66 -10.54 6.84
CA TYR A 293 -23.49 -10.01 5.74
C TYR A 293 -24.83 -10.73 5.62
N ARG A 294 -24.95 -11.99 6.06
CA ARG A 294 -26.24 -12.70 6.09
C ARG A 294 -27.23 -12.05 7.05
N GLU A 295 -26.71 -11.43 8.12
CA GLU A 295 -27.51 -10.87 9.21
C GLU A 295 -27.68 -9.36 9.10
N LYS A 296 -26.63 -8.64 8.69
CA LYS A 296 -26.56 -7.18 8.76
C LYS A 296 -26.70 -6.46 7.42
N ASP A 297 -26.69 -7.18 6.29
CA ASP A 297 -26.89 -6.63 4.95
C ASP A 297 -27.97 -7.43 4.19
N PRO A 298 -29.26 -7.14 4.44
CA PRO A 298 -30.37 -7.91 3.85
C PRO A 298 -30.43 -7.84 2.32
N ASP A 299 -29.79 -6.85 1.69
CA ASP A 299 -29.75 -6.70 0.23
C ASP A 299 -28.55 -7.40 -0.41
N PHE A 300 -27.62 -7.94 0.39
CA PHE A 300 -26.38 -8.55 -0.10
C PHE A 300 -26.61 -9.55 -1.24
N PHE A 301 -27.51 -10.52 -1.05
CA PHE A 301 -27.75 -11.56 -2.05
C PHE A 301 -28.45 -11.02 -3.31
N ASN A 302 -29.28 -9.98 -3.20
CA ASN A 302 -29.87 -9.31 -4.36
C ASN A 302 -28.80 -8.58 -5.18
N ARG A 303 -27.85 -7.89 -4.52
CA ARG A 303 -26.71 -7.28 -5.23
C ARG A 303 -25.88 -8.31 -5.98
N ILE A 304 -25.55 -9.43 -5.34
CA ILE A 304 -24.79 -10.52 -5.98
C ILE A 304 -25.51 -11.07 -7.21
N LYS A 305 -26.82 -11.31 -7.09
CA LYS A 305 -27.65 -11.78 -8.21
C LYS A 305 -27.56 -10.83 -9.39
N LYS A 306 -27.69 -9.52 -9.15
CA LYS A 306 -27.57 -8.48 -10.18
C LYS A 306 -26.21 -8.48 -10.89
N TYR A 307 -25.11 -8.83 -10.20
CA TYR A 307 -23.78 -8.90 -10.81
C TYR A 307 -23.54 -10.14 -11.68
N THR A 308 -24.33 -11.20 -11.48
CA THR A 308 -24.12 -12.53 -12.09
C THR A 308 -25.10 -12.82 -13.21
N GLU A 309 -26.24 -12.12 -13.24
CA GLU A 309 -27.23 -12.18 -14.32
C GLU A 309 -27.03 -11.14 -15.42
N ALA A 310 -26.10 -10.19 -15.22
CA ALA A 310 -25.75 -9.13 -16.17
C ALA A 310 -24.45 -9.45 -16.92
#